data_AF-A0A1D6P4M6-F1
#
_entry.id   AF-A0A1D6P4M6-F1
#
_cell.length_a   1.000
_cell.length_b   1.000
_cell.length_c   1.000
_cell.angle_alpha   90.00
_cell.angle_beta   90.00
_cell.angle_gamma   90.00
#
_symmetry.space_group_name_H-M   'P 1'
#
loop_
_entity.id
_entity.type
_entity.pdbx_description
1 polymer ?
#
loop_
_entity_poly.entity_id
_entity_poly.type
_entity_poly.pdbx_seq_one_letter_code
_entity_poly.pdbx_strand_id
1 'polypeptide(L)'
;MVCGGNATVQKDGHISLWMPLLAGLAKLTSDSRLNIKKGAVGVLFDILKDHGHLFSLTFWTDIFEHVVYPLFSNERSTPSDQISTSNSAEYNLPDLETQTLAVKCLVGLFVNFFDVIRPELGRTASIVTSFIRSPYKHCATIGVSAIMRLADGVGNKLSKEEWKEILIFFRESVTHTFITFSKIVRMMQDIDIPDRIDSYSETEQYLDHEMYVNDEEEANMETASYAIVKLKNHMALLLMVIQNIIKLYEEHSKYLHAEHISILLEMMSAIAIHSSEVSSELSLQSKFHKACSLLEVSEPAIVHFENDSYQSYLKLLQALQHDYPSLSEEMNIESQVLDTCEQILQTYLKCAGHKPCDGASQRNPPLHCAVPLSASKKEELAARTPLVLQVMKLLGDLERDSFRRILPCFFPLLADLIRCEHSSGEVQHALYNIFQSAILPMIRV
;
A
#
# COMPACT_ATOMS: atom_id res chain seq x y z
N MET A 1 -35.61 -57.60 -30.16
CA MET A 1 -34.36 -57.96 -29.46
C MET A 1 -33.26 -57.07 -30.05
N VAL A 2 -32.93 -55.93 -29.45
CA VAL A 2 -32.05 -55.77 -28.26
C VAL A 2 -30.68 -56.37 -28.62
N CYS A 3 -29.59 -55.63 -28.77
CA CYS A 3 -29.02 -54.67 -27.82
C CYS A 3 -28.04 -53.74 -28.55
N GLY A 4 -28.19 -52.43 -28.40
CA GLY A 4 -27.29 -51.42 -28.96
C GLY A 4 -27.37 -50.16 -28.11
N GLY A 5 -27.03 -50.27 -26.84
CA GLY A 5 -27.03 -49.15 -25.91
C GLY A 5 -26.50 -49.61 -24.55
N ASN A 6 -25.34 -49.08 -24.15
CA ASN A 6 -24.86 -48.88 -22.78
C ASN A 6 -23.33 -48.73 -22.68
N ALA A 7 -22.70 -47.96 -23.57
CA ALA A 7 -21.29 -47.58 -23.39
C ALA A 7 -21.09 -46.10 -23.00
N THR A 8 -22.12 -45.26 -23.10
CA THR A 8 -22.02 -43.81 -22.80
C THR A 8 -22.47 -43.44 -21.38
N VAL A 9 -23.35 -44.23 -20.76
CA VAL A 9 -23.94 -43.90 -19.44
C VAL A 9 -22.99 -44.14 -18.27
N GLN A 10 -21.99 -45.03 -18.39
CA GLN A 10 -21.04 -45.30 -17.30
C GLN A 10 -19.97 -44.21 -17.11
N LYS A 11 -19.62 -43.45 -18.15
CA LYS A 11 -18.57 -42.43 -18.07
C LYS A 11 -19.01 -41.20 -17.25
N ASP A 12 -20.28 -40.83 -17.33
CA ASP A 12 -20.84 -39.69 -16.59
C ASP A 12 -21.14 -40.02 -15.11
N GLY A 13 -21.35 -41.31 -14.79
CA GLY A 13 -21.66 -41.76 -13.43
C GLY A 13 -20.52 -41.60 -12.43
N HIS A 14 -19.26 -41.61 -12.88
CA HIS A 14 -18.11 -41.36 -12.01
C HIS A 14 -17.84 -39.86 -11.82
N ILE A 15 -18.18 -39.03 -12.82
CA ILE A 15 -18.01 -37.57 -12.73
C ILE A 15 -19.01 -36.96 -11.74
N SER A 16 -20.24 -37.50 -11.70
CA SER A 16 -21.28 -37.04 -10.78
C SER A 16 -20.98 -37.28 -9.29
N LEU A 17 -20.03 -38.16 -8.96
CA LEU A 17 -19.60 -38.41 -7.56
C LEU A 17 -18.61 -37.37 -7.03
N TRP A 18 -17.93 -36.63 -7.91
CA TRP A 18 -16.99 -35.59 -7.48
C TRP A 18 -17.71 -34.44 -6.80
N MET A 19 -18.87 -34.02 -7.31
CA MET A 19 -19.56 -32.86 -6.76
C MET A 19 -20.03 -33.07 -5.31
N PRO A 20 -20.69 -34.19 -4.95
CA PRO A 20 -21.01 -34.49 -3.55
C PRO A 20 -19.78 -34.59 -2.65
N LEU A 21 -18.66 -35.14 -3.15
CA LEU A 21 -17.41 -35.24 -2.39
C LEU A 21 -16.83 -33.85 -2.09
N LEU A 22 -16.71 -33.01 -3.12
CA LEU A 22 -16.19 -31.65 -3.01
C LEU A 22 -17.10 -30.77 -2.14
N ALA A 23 -18.41 -30.90 -2.28
CA ALA A 23 -19.39 -30.21 -1.43
C ALA A 23 -19.30 -30.69 0.04
N GLY A 24 -19.07 -31.98 0.26
CA GLY A 24 -18.84 -32.54 1.59
C GLY A 24 -17.59 -31.94 2.27
N LEU A 25 -16.48 -31.85 1.53
CA LEU A 25 -15.25 -31.19 2.01
C LEU A 25 -15.44 -29.69 2.23
N ALA A 26 -16.14 -29.00 1.32
CA ALA A 26 -16.48 -27.59 1.46
C ALA A 26 -17.29 -27.34 2.74
N LYS A 27 -18.24 -28.22 3.07
CA LYS A 27 -19.02 -28.13 4.31
C LYS A 27 -18.15 -28.27 5.56
N LEU A 28 -17.09 -29.09 5.53
CA LEU A 28 -16.14 -29.24 6.62
C LEU A 28 -15.29 -27.97 6.87
N THR A 29 -15.23 -27.04 5.92
CA THR A 29 -14.58 -25.73 6.14
C THR A 29 -15.32 -24.85 7.16
N SER A 30 -16.55 -25.23 7.54
CA SER A 30 -17.34 -24.59 8.59
C SER A 30 -17.28 -25.34 9.93
N ASP A 31 -16.47 -26.41 10.08
CA ASP A 31 -16.29 -27.12 11.36
C ASP A 31 -15.67 -26.20 12.42
N SER A 32 -16.06 -26.30 13.70
CA SER A 32 -15.53 -25.41 14.75
C SER A 32 -14.02 -25.48 14.95
N ARG A 33 -13.38 -26.60 14.56
CA ARG A 33 -11.95 -26.85 14.78
C ARG A 33 -11.13 -26.38 13.59
N LEU A 34 -10.26 -25.39 13.82
CA LEU A 34 -9.38 -24.81 12.81
C LEU A 34 -8.55 -25.84 12.02
N ASN A 35 -8.07 -26.90 12.69
CA ASN A 35 -7.29 -27.96 12.05
C ASN A 35 -8.10 -28.73 11.01
N ILE A 36 -9.40 -28.95 11.28
CA ILE A 36 -10.32 -29.61 10.35
C ILE A 36 -10.66 -28.66 9.20
N LYS A 37 -10.91 -27.38 9.48
CA LYS A 37 -11.13 -26.36 8.43
C LYS A 37 -9.96 -26.34 7.45
N LYS A 38 -8.73 -26.19 7.94
CA LYS A 38 -7.50 -26.16 7.13
C LYS A 38 -7.25 -27.48 6.41
N GLY A 39 -7.45 -28.61 7.07
CA GLY A 39 -7.33 -29.94 6.46
C GLY A 39 -8.32 -30.16 5.33
N ALA A 40 -9.58 -29.76 5.51
CA ALA A 40 -10.62 -29.85 4.48
C ALA A 40 -10.30 -28.97 3.27
N VAL A 41 -9.83 -27.72 3.48
CA VAL A 41 -9.35 -26.86 2.39
C VAL A 41 -8.18 -27.52 1.65
N GLY A 42 -7.17 -28.02 2.38
CA GLY A 42 -6.02 -28.69 1.76
C GLY A 42 -6.44 -29.86 0.88
N VAL A 43 -7.17 -30.82 1.43
CA VAL A 43 -7.65 -32.02 0.70
C VAL A 43 -8.53 -31.64 -0.49
N LEU A 44 -9.42 -30.65 -0.34
CA LEU A 44 -10.28 -30.17 -1.41
C LEU A 44 -9.45 -29.66 -2.59
N PHE A 45 -8.49 -28.77 -2.34
CA PHE A 45 -7.66 -28.21 -3.39
C PHE A 45 -6.65 -29.21 -3.96
N ASP A 46 -6.17 -30.18 -3.19
CA ASP A 46 -5.34 -31.28 -3.68
C ASP A 46 -6.12 -32.17 -4.66
N ILE A 47 -7.39 -32.52 -4.36
CA ILE A 47 -8.26 -33.24 -5.29
C ILE A 47 -8.45 -32.46 -6.59
N LEU A 48 -8.76 -31.16 -6.50
CA LEU A 48 -8.92 -30.31 -7.68
C LEU A 48 -7.63 -30.21 -8.49
N LYS A 49 -6.48 -30.18 -7.83
CA LYS A 49 -5.16 -30.15 -8.47
C LYS A 49 -4.84 -31.45 -9.19
N ASP A 50 -5.06 -32.59 -8.54
CA ASP A 50 -4.65 -33.90 -9.04
C ASP A 50 -5.61 -34.45 -10.11
N HIS A 51 -6.91 -34.19 -9.95
CA HIS A 51 -7.96 -34.72 -10.83
C HIS A 51 -8.59 -33.69 -11.76
N GLY A 52 -8.19 -32.41 -11.66
CA GLY A 52 -8.75 -31.30 -12.44
C GLY A 52 -8.69 -31.46 -13.96
N HIS A 53 -7.73 -32.24 -14.46
CA HIS A 53 -7.60 -32.57 -15.89
C HIS A 53 -8.76 -33.44 -16.44
N LEU A 54 -9.56 -34.05 -15.57
CA LEU A 54 -10.74 -34.83 -15.93
C LEU A 54 -12.01 -33.99 -16.05
N PHE A 55 -11.96 -32.72 -15.62
CA PHE A 55 -13.13 -31.87 -15.49
C PHE A 55 -13.34 -31.01 -16.74
N SER A 56 -14.59 -30.96 -17.22
CA SER A 56 -14.99 -30.04 -18.29
C SER A 56 -15.06 -28.60 -17.78
N LEU A 57 -15.06 -27.63 -18.70
CA LEU A 57 -15.29 -26.23 -18.36
C LEU A 57 -16.59 -26.03 -17.55
N THR A 58 -17.69 -26.66 -17.95
CA THR A 58 -18.98 -26.55 -17.25
C THR A 58 -18.88 -27.08 -15.82
N PHE A 59 -18.18 -28.19 -15.62
CA PHE A 59 -17.98 -28.76 -14.29
C PHE A 59 -17.08 -27.90 -13.42
N TRP A 60 -16.05 -27.27 -14.01
CA TRP A 60 -15.25 -26.26 -13.32
C TRP A 60 -16.11 -25.08 -12.87
N THR A 61 -16.94 -24.52 -13.75
CA THR A 61 -17.87 -23.44 -13.37
C THR A 61 -18.77 -23.87 -12.21
N ASP A 62 -19.32 -25.09 -12.22
CA ASP A 62 -20.13 -25.62 -11.11
C ASP A 62 -19.33 -25.74 -9.80
N ILE A 63 -18.08 -26.23 -9.86
CA ILE A 63 -17.16 -26.31 -8.71
C ILE A 63 -16.88 -24.90 -8.18
N PHE A 64 -16.60 -23.94 -9.05
CA PHE A 64 -16.30 -22.58 -8.65
C PHE A 64 -17.49 -21.96 -7.92
N GLU A 65 -18.69 -22.04 -8.52
CA GLU A 65 -19.91 -21.45 -7.97
C GLU A 65 -20.33 -22.07 -6.64
N HIS A 66 -20.34 -23.40 -6.54
CA HIS A 66 -20.96 -24.09 -5.40
C HIS A 66 -19.97 -24.57 -4.33
N VAL A 67 -18.68 -24.63 -4.65
CA VAL A 67 -17.65 -25.17 -3.73
C VAL A 67 -16.59 -24.13 -3.41
N VAL A 68 -15.94 -23.54 -4.42
CA VAL A 68 -14.75 -22.69 -4.21
C VAL A 68 -15.13 -21.29 -3.73
N TYR A 69 -16.06 -20.61 -4.40
CA TYR A 69 -16.44 -19.24 -4.04
C TYR A 69 -17.14 -19.12 -2.68
N PRO A 70 -18.04 -20.04 -2.28
CA PRO A 70 -18.60 -20.03 -0.94
C PRO A 70 -17.52 -20.03 0.15
N LEU A 71 -16.37 -20.70 -0.10
CA LEU A 71 -15.00 -20.38 0.36
C LEU A 71 -14.82 -19.09 1.16
N PHE A 72 -15.15 -18.01 0.47
CA PHE A 72 -14.76 -16.66 0.80
C PHE A 72 -15.96 -15.77 1.18
N SER A 73 -17.18 -16.31 1.13
CA SER A 73 -18.38 -15.59 1.54
C SER A 73 -18.47 -15.49 3.07
N ASN A 74 -18.55 -14.25 3.57
CA ASN A 74 -18.73 -13.95 5.00
C ASN A 74 -20.13 -14.32 5.54
N GLU A 75 -21.07 -14.69 4.68
CA GLU A 75 -22.46 -15.05 5.05
C GLU A 75 -22.59 -16.42 5.74
N ARG A 76 -21.48 -17.11 6.02
CA ARG A 76 -21.49 -18.40 6.73
C ARG A 76 -21.48 -18.27 8.26
N SER A 77 -21.89 -17.12 8.78
CA SER A 77 -22.34 -16.99 10.17
C SER A 77 -23.81 -17.46 10.22
N THR A 78 -24.07 -18.55 10.93
CA THR A 78 -25.44 -18.98 11.23
C THR A 78 -26.25 -17.83 11.84
N PRO A 79 -27.53 -17.65 11.46
CA PRO A 79 -28.42 -16.70 12.13
C PRO A 79 -28.85 -17.28 13.48
N SER A 80 -27.95 -17.27 14.45
CA SER A 80 -28.24 -17.45 15.87
C SER A 80 -27.17 -16.69 16.64
N ASP A 81 -27.41 -15.39 16.79
CA ASP A 81 -27.63 -14.80 18.11
C ASP A 81 -27.72 -13.28 17.89
N GLN A 82 -28.95 -12.78 18.01
CA GLN A 82 -29.20 -11.34 18.05
C GLN A 82 -28.72 -10.79 19.39
N ILE A 83 -28.33 -9.51 19.33
CA ILE A 83 -28.09 -8.56 20.42
C ILE A 83 -26.62 -8.39 20.81
N SER A 84 -25.89 -7.66 19.96
CA SER A 84 -24.99 -6.61 20.45
C SER A 84 -24.80 -5.53 19.38
N THR A 85 -25.33 -4.35 19.68
CA THR A 85 -25.03 -3.09 19.02
C THR A 85 -23.56 -2.74 19.17
N SER A 86 -22.76 -2.89 18.11
CA SER A 86 -21.57 -2.05 17.87
C SER A 86 -21.07 -2.25 16.43
N ASN A 87 -20.64 -1.14 15.82
CA ASN A 87 -20.09 -1.11 14.47
C ASN A 87 -18.72 -1.79 14.42
N SER A 88 -18.68 -3.10 14.22
CA SER A 88 -17.54 -3.79 13.62
C SER A 88 -17.99 -5.16 13.14
N ALA A 89 -17.99 -5.38 11.83
CA ALA A 89 -17.85 -6.72 11.30
C ALA A 89 -16.48 -7.24 11.75
N GLU A 90 -16.41 -7.80 12.96
CA GLU A 90 -15.24 -8.54 13.42
C GLU A 90 -15.13 -9.76 12.51
N TYR A 91 -14.18 -9.71 11.59
CA TYR A 91 -13.77 -10.88 10.86
C TYR A 91 -13.34 -11.93 11.88
N ASN A 92 -14.04 -13.07 11.94
CA ASN A 92 -13.63 -14.19 12.77
C ASN A 92 -12.20 -14.61 12.37
N LEU A 93 -11.22 -14.35 13.24
CA LEU A 93 -9.80 -14.65 13.00
C LEU A 93 -9.55 -16.09 12.48
N PRO A 94 -10.18 -17.15 13.04
CA PRO A 94 -10.00 -18.51 12.54
C PRO A 94 -10.55 -18.75 11.12
N ASP A 95 -11.61 -18.04 10.73
CA ASP A 95 -12.16 -18.11 9.38
C ASP A 95 -11.20 -17.46 8.39
N LEU A 96 -10.61 -16.33 8.78
CA LEU A 96 -9.66 -15.61 7.96
C LEU A 96 -8.37 -16.41 7.71
N GLU A 97 -7.86 -17.14 8.70
CA GLU A 97 -6.72 -18.05 8.49
C GLU A 97 -7.01 -19.17 7.49
N THR A 98 -8.23 -19.73 7.55
CA THR A 98 -8.68 -20.79 6.63
C THR A 98 -8.85 -20.24 5.21
N GLN A 99 -9.50 -19.08 5.10
CA GLN A 99 -9.68 -18.36 3.84
C GLN A 99 -8.34 -17.96 3.20
N THR A 100 -7.37 -17.56 4.02
CA THR A 100 -6.01 -17.23 3.59
C THR A 100 -5.29 -18.43 2.97
N LEU A 101 -5.47 -19.64 3.53
CA LEU A 101 -4.99 -20.87 2.92
C LEU A 101 -5.72 -21.15 1.60
N ALA A 102 -7.04 -21.00 1.58
CA ALA A 102 -7.86 -21.22 0.38
C ALA A 102 -7.46 -20.29 -0.78
N VAL A 103 -7.15 -19.01 -0.52
CA VAL A 103 -6.65 -18.08 -1.56
C VAL A 103 -5.34 -18.55 -2.18
N LYS A 104 -4.39 -19.01 -1.36
CA LYS A 104 -3.11 -19.53 -1.86
C LYS A 104 -3.32 -20.74 -2.78
N CYS A 105 -4.21 -21.64 -2.39
CA CYS A 105 -4.56 -22.80 -3.20
C CYS A 105 -5.32 -22.42 -4.48
N LEU A 106 -6.23 -21.44 -4.40
CA LEU A 106 -6.99 -20.90 -5.53
C LEU A 106 -6.07 -20.34 -6.61
N VAL A 107 -5.10 -19.50 -6.25
CA VAL A 107 -4.10 -19.02 -7.21
C VAL A 107 -3.30 -20.19 -7.79
N GLY A 108 -2.96 -21.18 -6.97
CA GLY A 108 -2.32 -22.42 -7.44
C GLY A 108 -3.11 -23.16 -8.52
N LEU A 109 -4.44 -23.22 -8.41
CA LEU A 109 -5.30 -23.81 -9.45
C LEU A 109 -5.25 -23.02 -10.76
N PHE A 110 -5.28 -21.69 -10.69
CA PHE A 110 -5.15 -20.84 -11.88
C PHE A 110 -3.83 -21.07 -12.59
N VAL A 111 -2.71 -21.19 -11.87
CA VAL A 111 -1.42 -21.49 -12.49
C VAL A 111 -1.44 -22.84 -13.22
N ASN A 112 -2.17 -23.84 -12.71
CA ASN A 112 -2.19 -25.19 -13.30
C ASN A 112 -3.21 -25.36 -14.44
N PHE A 113 -4.38 -24.72 -14.35
CA PHE A 113 -5.52 -24.97 -15.24
C PHE A 113 -6.04 -23.71 -15.95
N PHE A 114 -5.21 -22.65 -16.04
CA PHE A 114 -5.60 -21.34 -16.58
C PHE A 114 -6.45 -21.44 -17.85
N ASP A 115 -6.01 -22.24 -18.83
CA ASP A 115 -6.66 -22.30 -20.15
C ASP A 115 -8.11 -22.79 -20.08
N VAL A 116 -8.45 -23.63 -19.09
CA VAL A 116 -9.82 -24.14 -18.89
C VAL A 116 -10.61 -23.23 -17.95
N ILE A 117 -10.01 -22.70 -16.90
CA ILE A 117 -10.72 -21.92 -15.86
C ILE A 117 -10.68 -20.40 -16.09
N ARG A 118 -10.12 -19.96 -17.22
CA ARG A 118 -10.00 -18.56 -17.64
C ARG A 118 -11.26 -17.71 -17.43
N PRO A 119 -12.50 -18.19 -17.71
CA PRO A 119 -13.71 -17.40 -17.50
C PRO A 119 -13.93 -16.96 -16.04
N GLU A 120 -13.34 -17.66 -15.07
CA GLU A 120 -13.47 -17.40 -13.63
C GLU A 120 -12.43 -16.37 -13.11
N LEU A 121 -11.59 -15.82 -14.00
CA LEU A 121 -10.47 -14.95 -13.65
C LEU A 121 -10.92 -13.66 -12.95
N GLY A 122 -11.91 -12.95 -13.50
CA GLY A 122 -12.36 -11.67 -12.95
C GLY A 122 -12.85 -11.79 -11.51
N ARG A 123 -13.71 -12.77 -11.22
CA ARG A 123 -14.19 -13.04 -9.85
C ARG A 123 -13.08 -13.51 -8.93
N THR A 124 -12.14 -14.30 -9.44
CA THR A 124 -10.96 -14.71 -8.66
C THR A 124 -10.08 -13.52 -8.32
N ALA A 125 -9.81 -12.62 -9.27
CA ALA A 125 -9.05 -11.39 -9.05
C ALA A 125 -9.74 -10.50 -8.00
N SER A 126 -11.07 -10.35 -8.07
CA SER A 126 -11.84 -9.64 -7.06
C SER A 126 -11.71 -10.27 -5.66
N ILE A 127 -11.80 -11.60 -5.55
CA ILE A 127 -11.62 -12.31 -4.26
C ILE A 127 -10.22 -12.09 -3.72
N VAL A 128 -9.18 -12.35 -4.52
CA VAL A 128 -7.78 -12.19 -4.11
C VAL A 128 -7.49 -10.76 -3.64
N THR A 129 -7.94 -9.77 -4.41
CA THR A 129 -7.70 -8.36 -4.11
C THR A 129 -8.47 -7.88 -2.88
N SER A 130 -9.61 -8.51 -2.54
CA SER A 130 -10.36 -8.19 -1.32
C SER A 130 -9.56 -8.42 -0.04
N PHE A 131 -8.59 -9.35 -0.03
CA PHE A 131 -7.74 -9.62 1.13
C PHE A 131 -6.81 -8.45 1.45
N ILE A 132 -6.45 -7.65 0.44
CA ILE A 132 -5.64 -6.42 0.61
C ILE A 132 -6.37 -5.41 1.52
N ARG A 133 -7.70 -5.42 1.47
CA ARG A 133 -8.57 -4.53 2.28
C ARG A 133 -8.71 -5.01 3.73
N SER A 134 -8.13 -6.15 4.08
CA SER A 134 -8.20 -6.71 5.43
C SER A 134 -7.53 -5.81 6.46
N PRO A 135 -8.12 -5.62 7.65
CA PRO A 135 -7.47 -4.87 8.73
C PRO A 135 -6.24 -5.61 9.29
N TYR A 136 -6.07 -6.89 8.98
CA TYR A 136 -4.95 -7.71 9.45
C TYR A 136 -3.83 -7.74 8.42
N LYS A 137 -2.66 -7.20 8.80
CA LYS A 137 -1.47 -7.11 7.94
C LYS A 137 -1.13 -8.44 7.25
N HIS A 138 -1.16 -9.56 7.95
CA HIS A 138 -0.85 -10.88 7.37
C HIS A 138 -1.73 -11.22 6.17
N CYS A 139 -3.03 -10.90 6.25
CA CYS A 139 -4.00 -11.21 5.21
C CYS A 139 -3.84 -10.27 4.03
N ALA A 140 -3.63 -8.98 4.31
CA ALA A 140 -3.34 -7.99 3.28
C ALA A 140 -2.06 -8.34 2.49
N THR A 141 -1.00 -8.77 3.18
CA THR A 141 0.22 -9.28 2.56
C THR A 141 -0.05 -10.49 1.67
N ILE A 142 -0.91 -11.41 2.09
CA ILE A 142 -1.23 -12.58 1.27
C ILE A 142 -2.04 -12.20 0.04
N GLY A 143 -2.95 -11.22 0.15
CA GLY A 143 -3.64 -10.65 -1.01
C GLY A 143 -2.67 -10.13 -2.07
N VAL A 144 -1.71 -9.27 -1.68
CA VAL A 144 -0.69 -8.74 -2.62
C VAL A 144 0.15 -9.87 -3.23
N SER A 145 0.68 -10.78 -2.39
CA SER A 145 1.49 -11.91 -2.87
C SER A 145 0.73 -12.85 -3.80
N ALA A 146 -0.58 -13.01 -3.59
CA ALA A 146 -1.44 -13.83 -4.43
C ALA A 146 -1.63 -13.21 -5.82
N ILE A 147 -1.77 -11.88 -5.93
CA ILE A 147 -1.80 -11.18 -7.22
C ILE A 147 -0.47 -11.36 -7.94
N MET A 148 0.65 -11.19 -7.25
CA MET A 148 1.99 -11.37 -7.86
C MET A 148 2.19 -12.80 -8.34
N ARG A 149 1.80 -13.79 -7.55
CA ARG A 149 1.86 -15.19 -7.96
C ARG A 149 0.96 -15.50 -9.17
N LEU A 150 -0.20 -14.85 -9.27
CA LEU A 150 -1.06 -14.96 -10.43
C LEU A 150 -0.38 -14.35 -11.67
N ALA A 151 0.14 -13.13 -11.56
CA ALA A 151 0.92 -12.46 -12.61
C ALA A 151 2.11 -13.32 -13.07
N ASP A 152 2.89 -13.86 -12.13
CA ASP A 152 4.07 -14.71 -12.42
C ASP A 152 3.70 -16.01 -13.11
N GLY A 153 2.58 -16.62 -12.73
CA GLY A 153 2.17 -17.92 -13.24
C GLY A 153 1.40 -17.88 -14.56
N VAL A 154 0.59 -16.84 -14.80
CA VAL A 154 -0.27 -16.76 -15.99
C VAL A 154 -0.08 -15.50 -16.83
N GLY A 155 0.78 -14.56 -16.41
CA GLY A 155 0.92 -13.24 -17.04
C GLY A 155 1.24 -13.25 -18.54
N ASN A 156 1.97 -14.26 -19.01
CA ASN A 156 2.27 -14.44 -20.43
C ASN A 156 1.10 -15.00 -21.27
N LYS A 157 0.04 -15.49 -20.62
CA LYS A 157 -1.18 -16.02 -21.25
C LYS A 157 -2.35 -15.04 -21.19
N LEU A 158 -2.27 -14.01 -20.34
CA LEU A 158 -3.31 -13.01 -20.18
C LEU A 158 -3.45 -12.16 -21.44
N SER A 159 -4.70 -11.90 -21.83
CA SER A 159 -5.05 -10.87 -22.81
C SER A 159 -4.86 -9.47 -22.25
N LYS A 160 -4.96 -8.46 -23.12
CA LYS A 160 -4.91 -7.06 -22.70
C LYS A 160 -6.05 -6.74 -21.72
N GLU A 161 -7.25 -7.19 -22.03
CA GLU A 161 -8.46 -6.93 -21.23
C GLU A 161 -8.37 -7.58 -19.85
N GLU A 162 -7.83 -8.80 -19.75
CA GLU A 162 -7.67 -9.51 -18.48
C GLU A 162 -6.59 -8.90 -17.61
N TRP A 163 -5.46 -8.48 -18.19
CA TRP A 163 -4.44 -7.71 -17.48
C TRP A 163 -5.04 -6.44 -16.88
N LYS A 164 -5.78 -5.67 -17.70
CA LYS A 164 -6.48 -4.48 -17.26
C LYS A 164 -7.45 -4.77 -16.11
N GLU A 165 -8.26 -5.82 -16.23
CA GLU A 165 -9.22 -6.22 -15.20
C GLU A 165 -8.55 -6.50 -13.85
N ILE A 166 -7.48 -7.31 -13.84
CA ILE A 166 -6.71 -7.62 -12.62
C ILE A 166 -6.14 -6.35 -11.98
N LEU A 167 -5.53 -5.48 -12.81
CA LEU A 167 -4.90 -4.26 -12.32
C LEU A 167 -5.93 -3.25 -11.77
N ILE A 168 -7.13 -3.18 -12.34
CA ILE A 168 -8.22 -2.35 -11.81
C ILE A 168 -8.64 -2.83 -10.42
N PHE A 169 -8.89 -4.13 -10.23
CA PHE A 169 -9.24 -4.68 -8.92
C PHE A 169 -8.13 -4.49 -7.88
N PHE A 170 -6.87 -4.58 -8.32
CA PHE A 170 -5.72 -4.30 -7.46
C PHE A 170 -5.70 -2.84 -7.01
N ARG A 171 -5.80 -1.89 -7.97
CA ARG A 171 -5.86 -0.45 -7.69
C ARG A 171 -6.98 -0.10 -6.73
N GLU A 172 -8.20 -0.53 -7.02
CA GLU A 172 -9.36 -0.25 -6.16
C GLU A 172 -9.16 -0.74 -4.73
N SER A 173 -8.55 -1.91 -4.57
CA SER A 173 -8.29 -2.49 -3.26
C SER A 173 -7.20 -1.76 -2.50
N VAL A 174 -6.13 -1.33 -3.18
CA VAL A 174 -5.07 -0.50 -2.61
C VAL A 174 -5.62 0.86 -2.19
N THR A 175 -6.35 1.57 -3.07
CA THR A 175 -6.96 2.87 -2.75
C THR A 175 -7.93 2.77 -1.59
N HIS A 176 -8.72 1.69 -1.51
CA HIS A 176 -9.62 1.46 -0.38
C HIS A 176 -8.89 1.39 0.96
N THR A 177 -7.62 0.93 1.00
CA THR A 177 -6.86 0.87 2.27
C THR A 177 -6.60 2.26 2.87
N PHE A 178 -6.64 3.34 2.09
CA PHE A 178 -6.35 4.70 2.56
C PHE A 178 -7.31 5.17 3.65
N ILE A 179 -8.55 4.66 3.67
CA ILE A 179 -9.53 4.91 4.76
C ILE A 179 -9.00 4.51 6.14
N THR A 180 -8.02 3.60 6.21
CA THR A 180 -7.36 3.20 7.45
C THR A 180 -6.73 4.40 8.16
N PHE A 181 -6.13 5.32 7.41
CA PHE A 181 -5.54 6.52 7.96
C PHE A 181 -6.60 7.45 8.56
N SER A 182 -7.69 7.71 7.84
CA SER A 182 -8.80 8.53 8.36
C SER A 182 -9.39 7.95 9.64
N LYS A 183 -9.49 6.62 9.74
CA LYS A 183 -9.90 5.92 10.97
C LYS A 183 -8.90 6.14 12.11
N ILE A 184 -7.60 6.12 11.84
CA ILE A 184 -6.55 6.39 12.83
C ILE A 184 -6.62 7.82 13.34
N VAL A 185 -6.72 8.79 12.43
CA VAL A 185 -6.87 10.21 12.79
C VAL A 185 -8.07 10.40 13.71
N ARG A 186 -9.23 9.83 13.35
CA ARG A 186 -10.44 9.91 14.18
C ARG A 186 -10.26 9.27 15.55
N MET A 187 -9.69 8.06 15.63
CA MET A 187 -9.41 7.41 16.91
C MET A 187 -8.55 8.29 17.81
N MET A 188 -7.51 8.92 17.26
CA MET A 188 -6.58 9.75 18.02
C MET A 188 -7.09 11.17 18.29
N GLN A 189 -8.15 11.64 17.63
CA GLN A 189 -8.72 12.97 17.89
C GLN A 189 -9.36 13.05 19.27
N ASP A 190 -10.09 11.99 19.65
CA ASP A 190 -10.91 11.95 20.86
C ASP A 190 -10.12 11.58 22.15
N ILE A 191 -8.82 11.30 22.02
CA ILE A 191 -7.97 10.79 23.11
C ILE A 191 -6.99 11.85 23.58
N ASP A 192 -6.86 12.00 24.90
CA ASP A 192 -5.81 12.80 25.53
C ASP A 192 -4.65 11.92 26.02
N ILE A 193 -3.43 12.36 25.73
CA ILE A 193 -2.20 11.67 26.12
C ILE A 193 -1.55 12.48 27.24
N PRO A 194 -1.30 11.88 28.42
CA PRO A 194 -0.72 12.57 29.56
C PRO A 194 0.67 13.15 29.26
N ASP A 195 1.02 14.27 29.91
CA ASP A 195 2.30 14.96 29.67
C ASP A 195 3.49 14.34 30.43
N ARG A 196 3.23 13.53 31.47
CA ARG A 196 4.23 12.77 32.23
C ARG A 196 3.61 11.47 32.74
N ILE A 197 4.40 10.39 32.76
CA ILE A 197 4.19 9.33 33.76
C ILE A 197 4.46 10.01 35.09
N ASP A 198 3.46 10.18 35.94
CA ASP A 198 3.70 10.56 37.33
C ASP A 198 4.59 9.46 37.92
N SER A 199 5.90 9.71 37.96
CA SER A 199 6.81 8.93 38.76
C SER A 199 6.33 9.15 40.17
N TYR A 200 5.63 8.17 40.75
CA TYR A 200 5.41 8.11 42.18
C TYR A 200 6.77 8.28 42.84
N SER A 201 7.08 9.50 43.28
CA SER A 201 8.26 9.73 44.09
C SER A 201 8.08 8.85 45.33
N GLU A 202 9.08 8.02 45.64
CA GLU A 202 9.10 7.12 46.81
C GLU A 202 8.90 7.85 48.16
N THR A 203 8.72 9.16 48.15
CA THR A 203 8.48 10.04 49.31
C THR A 203 7.02 10.22 49.74
N GLU A 204 6.03 9.64 49.05
CA GLU A 204 4.60 9.73 49.48
C GLU A 204 4.02 8.43 50.07
N GLN A 205 4.80 7.68 50.85
CA GLN A 205 4.32 6.48 51.57
C GLN A 205 3.32 6.74 52.71
N TYR A 206 2.69 7.92 52.80
CA TYR A 206 1.74 8.23 53.88
C TYR A 206 0.58 9.13 53.44
N LEU A 207 -0.08 8.81 52.33
CA LEU A 207 -1.46 9.23 52.11
C LEU A 207 -2.26 8.04 51.59
N ASP A 208 -3.34 7.74 52.31
CA ASP A 208 -4.34 6.72 52.05
C ASP A 208 -5.19 7.13 50.83
N HIS A 209 -4.53 7.27 49.67
CA HIS A 209 -5.18 7.48 48.38
C HIS A 209 -5.15 6.16 47.64
N GLU A 210 -6.31 5.49 47.63
CA GLU A 210 -6.56 4.30 46.85
C GLU A 210 -6.02 4.46 45.43
N MET A 211 -5.32 3.41 45.00
CA MET A 211 -4.54 3.27 43.79
C MET A 211 -5.44 3.16 42.54
N TYR A 212 -6.25 4.17 42.25
CA TYR A 212 -6.97 4.26 40.97
C TYR A 212 -6.01 4.83 39.93
N VAL A 213 -5.29 3.97 39.21
CA VAL A 213 -4.94 4.30 37.82
C VAL A 213 -6.26 4.69 37.18
N ASN A 214 -6.35 5.89 36.61
CA ASN A 214 -7.59 6.34 35.99
C ASN A 214 -7.89 5.36 34.83
N ASP A 215 -8.93 4.53 34.95
CA ASP A 215 -9.31 3.53 33.93
C ASP A 215 -9.40 4.15 32.51
N GLU A 216 -9.70 5.44 32.44
CA GLU A 216 -9.72 6.25 31.22
C GLU A 216 -8.33 6.49 30.62
N GLU A 217 -7.31 6.74 31.43
CA GLU A 217 -5.93 6.94 30.95
C GLU A 217 -5.33 5.64 30.42
N GLU A 218 -5.60 4.52 31.09
CA GLU A 218 -5.18 3.20 30.61
C GLU A 218 -5.83 2.87 29.26
N ALA A 219 -7.14 3.09 29.12
CA ALA A 219 -7.87 2.90 27.86
C ALA A 219 -7.36 3.83 26.73
N ASN A 220 -7.03 5.07 27.06
CA ASN A 220 -6.45 6.05 26.13
C ASN A 220 -5.07 5.59 25.62
N MET A 221 -4.23 5.09 26.52
CA MET A 221 -2.91 4.57 26.17
C MET A 221 -2.97 3.27 25.36
N GLU A 222 -3.92 2.37 25.67
CA GLU A 222 -4.17 1.17 24.86
C GLU A 222 -4.60 1.55 23.44
N THR A 223 -5.50 2.53 23.32
CA THR A 223 -5.97 3.00 22.01
C THR A 223 -4.86 3.70 21.22
N ALA A 224 -4.00 4.47 21.89
CA ALA A 224 -2.81 5.06 21.27
C ALA A 224 -1.83 4.00 20.77
N SER A 225 -1.56 2.97 21.58
CA SER A 225 -0.71 1.82 21.21
C SER A 225 -1.27 1.09 19.99
N TYR A 226 -2.58 0.80 19.99
CA TYR A 226 -3.28 0.21 18.85
C TYR A 226 -3.16 1.07 17.59
N ALA A 227 -3.38 2.38 17.70
CA ALA A 227 -3.26 3.32 16.58
C ALA A 227 -1.84 3.39 15.99
N ILE A 228 -0.81 3.37 16.84
CA ILE A 228 0.61 3.34 16.42
C ILE A 228 0.90 2.06 15.62
N VAL A 229 0.53 0.89 16.16
CA VAL A 229 0.73 -0.40 15.48
C VAL A 229 -0.03 -0.45 14.16
N LYS A 230 -1.27 0.08 14.14
CA LYS A 230 -2.11 0.13 12.94
C LYS A 230 -1.50 1.03 11.86
N LEU A 231 -0.97 2.20 12.21
CA LEU A 231 -0.29 3.08 11.24
C LEU A 231 0.97 2.42 10.68
N LYS A 232 1.81 1.82 11.54
CA LYS A 232 3.01 1.08 11.09
C LYS A 232 2.66 -0.04 10.12
N ASN A 233 1.60 -0.79 10.40
CA ASN A 233 1.14 -1.86 9.53
C ASN A 233 0.60 -1.33 8.19
N HIS A 234 -0.13 -0.21 8.22
CA HIS A 234 -0.63 0.47 7.02
C HIS A 234 0.51 0.94 6.11
N MET A 235 1.50 1.65 6.65
CA MET A 235 2.68 2.11 5.89
C MET A 235 3.47 0.93 5.31
N ALA A 236 3.70 -0.12 6.11
CA ALA A 236 4.41 -1.31 5.64
C ALA A 236 3.69 -2.03 4.49
N LEU A 237 2.36 -2.08 4.53
CA LEU A 237 1.55 -2.64 3.44
C LEU A 237 1.73 -1.83 2.15
N LEU A 238 1.64 -0.50 2.22
CA LEU A 238 1.76 0.37 1.05
C LEU A 238 3.17 0.36 0.43
N LEU A 239 4.23 0.34 1.26
CA LEU A 239 5.60 0.16 0.77
C LEU A 239 5.80 -1.19 0.09
N MET A 240 5.19 -2.24 0.62
CA MET A 240 5.22 -3.56 -0.02
C MET A 240 4.44 -3.55 -1.34
N VAL A 241 3.30 -2.85 -1.44
CA VAL A 241 2.58 -2.66 -2.71
C VAL A 241 3.48 -1.96 -3.74
N ILE A 242 4.16 -0.87 -3.35
CA ILE A 242 5.13 -0.16 -4.20
C ILE A 242 6.20 -1.11 -4.74
N GLN A 243 6.83 -1.89 -3.87
CA GLN A 243 7.88 -2.84 -4.27
C GLN A 243 7.36 -3.89 -5.25
N ASN A 244 6.14 -4.38 -5.04
CA ASN A 244 5.53 -5.38 -5.92
C ASN A 244 5.07 -4.78 -7.26
N ILE A 245 4.67 -3.51 -7.32
CA ILE A 245 4.41 -2.81 -8.59
C ILE A 245 5.70 -2.69 -9.42
N ILE A 246 6.81 -2.31 -8.79
CA ILE A 246 8.11 -2.24 -9.46
C ILE A 246 8.51 -3.62 -9.99
N LYS A 247 8.43 -4.66 -9.16
CA LYS A 247 8.72 -6.04 -9.57
C LYS A 247 7.84 -6.50 -10.73
N LEU A 248 6.54 -6.21 -10.67
CA LEU A 248 5.59 -6.55 -11.73
C LEU A 248 5.95 -5.86 -13.04
N TYR A 249 6.34 -4.58 -12.99
CA TYR A 249 6.84 -3.86 -14.18
C TYR A 249 8.11 -4.51 -14.72
N GLU A 250 9.13 -4.75 -13.88
CA GLU A 250 10.41 -5.32 -14.31
C GLU A 250 10.25 -6.71 -14.95
N GLU A 251 9.42 -7.58 -14.36
CA GLU A 251 9.26 -8.97 -14.81
C GLU A 251 8.29 -9.13 -15.99
N HIS A 252 7.27 -8.26 -16.07
CA HIS A 252 6.19 -8.41 -17.05
C HIS A 252 6.10 -7.27 -18.07
N SER A 253 7.03 -6.31 -18.09
CA SER A 253 7.02 -5.14 -18.99
C SER A 253 6.69 -5.47 -20.46
N LYS A 254 7.21 -6.58 -21.00
CA LYS A 254 6.93 -7.07 -22.36
C LYS A 254 5.46 -7.42 -22.67
N TYR A 255 4.64 -7.66 -21.65
CA TYR A 255 3.22 -7.98 -21.78
C TYR A 255 2.32 -6.79 -21.40
N LEU A 256 2.90 -5.75 -20.80
CA LEU A 256 2.18 -4.57 -20.35
C LEU A 256 2.08 -3.55 -21.50
N HIS A 257 0.90 -2.96 -21.63
CA HIS A 257 0.64 -1.89 -22.60
C HIS A 257 0.52 -0.56 -21.85
N ALA A 258 0.49 0.56 -22.60
CA ALA A 258 0.34 1.92 -22.09
C ALA A 258 -0.74 2.04 -20.99
N GLU A 259 -1.91 1.45 -21.26
CA GLU A 259 -3.05 1.45 -20.34
C GLU A 259 -2.77 0.71 -19.02
N HIS A 260 -2.00 -0.39 -19.06
CA HIS A 260 -1.62 -1.12 -17.85
C HIS A 260 -0.60 -0.31 -17.04
N ILE A 261 0.40 0.27 -17.72
CA ILE A 261 1.42 1.09 -17.09
C ILE A 261 0.79 2.34 -16.46
N SER A 262 -0.23 2.94 -17.11
CA SER A 262 -1.01 4.05 -16.53
C SER A 262 -1.61 3.66 -15.19
N ILE A 263 -2.25 2.48 -15.10
CA ILE A 263 -2.86 2.00 -13.84
C ILE A 263 -1.79 1.80 -12.75
N LEU A 264 -0.61 1.28 -13.11
CA LEU A 264 0.50 1.11 -12.17
C LEU A 264 1.04 2.45 -11.66
N LEU A 265 1.21 3.43 -12.56
CA LEU A 265 1.66 4.79 -12.21
C LEU A 265 0.62 5.53 -11.36
N GLU A 266 -0.66 5.42 -11.69
CA GLU A 266 -1.77 5.96 -10.89
C GLU A 266 -1.75 5.41 -9.46
N MET A 267 -1.53 4.11 -9.28
CA MET A 267 -1.40 3.50 -7.95
C MET A 267 -0.19 4.07 -7.19
N MET A 268 0.98 4.12 -7.82
CA MET A 268 2.21 4.62 -7.20
C MET A 268 2.08 6.10 -6.80
N SER A 269 1.53 6.92 -7.70
CA SER A 269 1.24 8.33 -7.45
C SER A 269 0.24 8.51 -6.31
N ALA A 270 -0.86 7.74 -6.29
CA ALA A 270 -1.85 7.79 -5.22
C ALA A 270 -1.25 7.42 -3.86
N ILE A 271 -0.34 6.42 -3.81
CA ILE A 271 0.36 6.07 -2.57
C ILE A 271 1.31 7.20 -2.13
N ALA A 272 2.03 7.84 -3.07
CA ALA A 272 2.91 8.96 -2.75
C ALA A 272 2.12 10.17 -2.22
N ILE A 273 0.98 10.51 -2.83
CA ILE A 273 0.08 11.55 -2.34
C ILE A 273 -0.43 11.21 -0.93
N HIS A 274 -0.93 9.98 -0.73
CA HIS A 274 -1.39 9.49 0.58
C HIS A 274 -0.28 9.57 1.63
N SER A 275 0.97 9.26 1.26
CA SER A 275 2.10 9.37 2.18
C SER A 275 2.39 10.80 2.63
N SER A 276 2.15 11.78 1.75
CA SER A 276 2.25 13.20 2.07
C SER A 276 1.11 13.68 2.95
N GLU A 277 -0.11 13.20 2.73
CA GLU A 277 -1.25 13.44 3.63
C GLU A 277 -0.93 12.96 5.05
N VAL A 278 -0.40 11.74 5.20
CA VAL A 278 0.02 11.18 6.51
C VAL A 278 1.09 12.06 7.17
N SER A 279 2.07 12.53 6.38
CA SER A 279 3.15 13.41 6.81
C SER A 279 2.70 14.83 7.18
N SER A 280 1.54 15.25 6.69
CA SER A 280 1.00 16.59 6.95
C SER A 280 0.20 16.72 8.25
N GLU A 281 -0.25 15.61 8.84
CA GLU A 281 -1.05 15.59 10.08
C GLU A 281 -0.19 15.79 11.33
N LEU A 282 0.17 17.06 11.61
CA LEU A 282 1.06 17.44 12.71
C LEU A 282 0.48 17.14 14.10
N SER A 283 -0.84 17.24 14.27
CA SER A 283 -1.52 16.95 15.54
C SER A 283 -1.36 15.48 15.92
N LEU A 284 -1.57 14.58 14.95
CA LEU A 284 -1.40 13.15 15.10
C LEU A 284 0.06 12.79 15.43
N GLN A 285 1.02 13.40 14.72
CA GLN A 285 2.45 13.18 14.97
C GLN A 285 2.85 13.61 16.38
N SER A 286 2.38 14.77 16.85
CA SER A 286 2.65 15.22 18.21
C SER A 286 2.08 14.25 19.26
N LYS A 287 0.88 13.70 19.01
CA LYS A 287 0.28 12.69 19.89
C LYS A 287 1.10 11.39 19.87
N PHE A 288 1.49 10.89 18.70
CA PHE A 288 2.32 9.70 18.62
C PHE A 288 3.70 9.87 19.25
N HIS A 289 4.35 11.01 19.07
CA HIS A 289 5.63 11.29 19.73
C HIS A 289 5.50 11.16 21.26
N LYS A 290 4.47 11.78 21.85
CA LYS A 290 4.18 11.65 23.30
C LYS A 290 3.91 10.20 23.69
N ALA A 291 2.96 9.52 23.04
CA ALA A 291 2.60 8.15 23.36
C ALA A 291 3.79 7.18 23.22
N CYS A 292 4.58 7.30 22.16
CA CYS A 292 5.78 6.49 21.93
C CYS A 292 6.82 6.69 23.03
N SER A 293 7.02 7.93 23.48
CA SER A 293 7.93 8.24 24.58
C SER A 293 7.47 7.60 25.91
N LEU A 294 6.16 7.56 26.17
CA LEU A 294 5.61 6.98 27.41
C LEU A 294 5.55 5.46 27.37
N LEU A 295 5.28 4.88 26.20
CA LEU A 295 5.19 3.42 25.99
C LEU A 295 6.56 2.76 25.73
N GLU A 296 7.63 3.55 25.60
CA GLU A 296 8.98 3.09 25.21
C GLU A 296 8.99 2.31 23.87
N VAL A 297 8.09 2.66 22.94
CA VAL A 297 8.01 2.04 21.61
C VAL A 297 8.57 2.97 20.54
N SER A 298 9.09 2.39 19.46
CA SER A 298 9.58 3.18 18.32
C SER A 298 8.47 4.01 17.68
N GLU A 299 8.82 5.17 17.15
CA GLU A 299 7.87 5.99 16.41
C GLU A 299 7.57 5.40 15.02
N PRO A 300 6.36 5.65 14.46
CA PRO A 300 6.11 5.40 13.05
C PRO A 300 7.04 6.26 12.17
N ALA A 301 7.81 5.62 11.29
CA ALA A 301 8.77 6.30 10.40
C ALA A 301 8.08 7.02 9.21
N ILE A 302 7.22 8.00 9.52
CA ILE A 302 6.34 8.68 8.54
C ILE A 302 7.13 9.41 7.45
N VAL A 303 8.19 10.13 7.82
CA VAL A 303 9.04 10.85 6.84
C VAL A 303 9.73 9.87 5.89
N HIS A 304 10.18 8.71 6.38
CA HIS A 304 10.75 7.67 5.53
C HIS A 304 9.69 7.06 4.61
N PHE A 305 8.48 6.81 5.11
CA PHE A 305 7.38 6.33 4.28
C PHE A 305 7.07 7.29 3.12
N GLU A 306 7.03 8.60 3.38
CA GLU A 306 6.85 9.63 2.35
C GLU A 306 8.01 9.63 1.35
N ASN A 307 9.26 9.65 1.84
CA ASN A 307 10.43 9.71 0.98
C ASN A 307 10.59 8.47 0.10
N ASP A 308 10.39 7.28 0.67
CA ASP A 308 10.50 6.01 -0.05
C ASP A 308 9.42 5.87 -1.12
N SER A 309 8.22 6.41 -0.86
CA SER A 309 7.10 6.42 -1.83
C SER A 309 7.43 7.30 -3.04
N TYR A 310 7.85 8.55 -2.82
CA TYR A 310 8.26 9.46 -3.90
C TYR A 310 9.51 8.98 -4.63
N GLN A 311 10.51 8.47 -3.90
CA GLN A 311 11.72 7.92 -4.51
C GLN A 311 11.38 6.76 -5.46
N SER A 312 10.55 5.83 -5.01
CA SER A 312 10.15 4.66 -5.79
C SER A 312 9.33 5.06 -7.02
N TYR A 313 8.45 6.05 -6.87
CA TYR A 313 7.68 6.60 -7.97
C TYR A 313 8.58 7.26 -9.03
N LEU A 314 9.51 8.14 -8.62
CA LEU A 314 10.48 8.77 -9.52
C LEU A 314 11.36 7.73 -10.24
N LYS A 315 11.82 6.69 -9.52
CA LYS A 315 12.62 5.61 -10.13
C LYS A 315 11.84 4.88 -11.23
N LEU A 316 10.56 4.60 -11.02
CA LEU A 316 9.73 3.95 -12.04
C LEU A 316 9.49 4.86 -13.25
N LEU A 317 9.22 6.15 -13.05
CA LEU A 317 9.09 7.11 -14.14
C LEU A 317 10.38 7.21 -14.97
N GLN A 318 11.54 7.20 -14.32
CA GLN A 318 12.85 7.21 -14.99
C GLN A 318 13.12 5.92 -15.75
N ALA A 319 12.79 4.77 -15.16
CA ALA A 319 12.90 3.48 -15.85
C ALA A 319 12.05 3.47 -17.12
N LEU A 320 10.83 3.99 -17.08
CA LEU A 320 9.96 4.11 -18.25
C LEU A 320 10.54 5.04 -19.34
N GLN A 321 11.13 6.18 -18.95
CA GLN A 321 11.82 7.08 -19.90
C GLN A 321 12.99 6.39 -20.61
N HIS A 322 13.76 5.59 -19.87
CA HIS A 322 14.92 4.90 -20.40
C HIS A 322 14.54 3.68 -21.26
N ASP A 323 13.64 2.83 -20.75
CA ASP A 323 13.33 1.54 -21.36
C ASP A 323 12.38 1.66 -22.56
N TYR A 324 11.46 2.64 -22.53
CA TYR A 324 10.43 2.81 -23.56
C TYR A 324 10.20 4.29 -23.94
N PRO A 325 11.15 4.94 -24.66
CA PRO A 325 11.07 6.38 -24.96
C PRO A 325 9.80 6.82 -25.69
N SER A 326 9.34 6.05 -26.69
CA SER A 326 8.13 6.41 -27.45
C SER A 326 6.85 6.35 -26.61
N LEU A 327 6.77 5.38 -25.69
CA LEU A 327 5.64 5.27 -24.76
C LEU A 327 5.70 6.38 -23.71
N SER A 328 6.91 6.74 -23.30
CA SER A 328 7.18 7.83 -22.37
C SER A 328 6.64 9.17 -22.87
N GLU A 329 6.83 9.45 -24.17
CA GLU A 329 6.26 10.63 -24.84
C GLU A 329 4.73 10.58 -24.87
N GLU A 330 4.13 9.45 -25.25
CA GLU A 330 2.66 9.27 -25.29
C GLU A 330 2.01 9.52 -23.92
N MET A 331 2.67 9.07 -22.85
CA MET A 331 2.17 9.17 -21.47
C MET A 331 2.60 10.47 -20.75
N ASN A 332 3.29 11.39 -21.43
CA ASN A 332 3.81 12.64 -20.85
C ASN A 332 4.63 12.42 -19.56
N ILE A 333 5.47 11.38 -19.53
CA ILE A 333 6.23 11.02 -18.31
C ILE A 333 7.19 12.13 -17.89
N GLU A 334 7.76 12.90 -18.83
CA GLU A 334 8.60 14.07 -18.52
C GLU A 334 7.86 15.08 -17.62
N SER A 335 6.61 15.41 -17.95
CA SER A 335 5.79 16.29 -17.10
C SER A 335 5.60 15.70 -15.71
N GLN A 336 5.26 14.41 -15.62
CA GLN A 336 5.05 13.74 -14.34
C GLN A 336 6.31 13.74 -13.46
N VAL A 337 7.50 13.57 -14.06
CA VAL A 337 8.79 13.66 -13.35
C VAL A 337 9.00 15.09 -12.82
N LEU A 338 8.73 16.11 -13.64
CA LEU A 338 8.91 17.51 -13.24
C LEU A 338 7.92 17.91 -12.14
N ASP A 339 6.65 17.56 -12.27
CA ASP A 339 5.62 17.84 -11.25
C ASP A 339 5.99 17.18 -9.91
N THR A 340 6.49 15.94 -9.96
CA THR A 340 6.96 15.22 -8.77
C THR A 340 8.20 15.88 -8.16
N CYS A 341 9.17 16.30 -9.00
CA CYS A 341 10.35 17.03 -8.55
C CYS A 341 9.97 18.34 -7.85
N GLU A 342 9.06 19.11 -8.44
CA GLU A 342 8.54 20.34 -7.84
C GLU A 342 7.91 20.08 -6.47
N GLN A 343 7.03 19.07 -6.37
CA GLN A 343 6.38 18.71 -5.12
C GLN A 343 7.39 18.35 -4.02
N ILE A 344 8.42 17.57 -4.35
CA ILE A 344 9.49 17.20 -3.40
C ILE A 344 10.23 18.43 -2.88
N LEU A 345 10.62 19.35 -3.78
CA LEU A 345 11.33 20.57 -3.40
C LEU A 345 10.45 21.49 -2.54
N GLN A 346 9.18 21.65 -2.90
CA GLN A 346 8.21 22.43 -2.13
C GLN A 346 8.03 21.85 -0.71
N THR A 347 7.90 20.53 -0.58
CA THR A 347 7.79 19.88 0.74
C THR A 347 9.05 20.10 1.58
N TYR A 348 10.25 19.96 0.99
CA TYR A 348 11.50 20.24 1.70
C TYR A 348 11.58 21.71 2.17
N LEU A 349 11.22 22.66 1.30
CA LEU A 349 11.20 24.10 1.63
C LEU A 349 10.24 24.40 2.79
N LYS A 350 9.05 23.78 2.79
CA LYS A 350 8.08 23.90 3.89
C LYS A 350 8.67 23.39 5.20
N CYS A 351 9.42 22.30 5.18
CA CYS A 351 10.11 21.75 6.35
C CYS A 351 11.25 22.64 6.84
N ALA A 352 11.96 23.30 5.92
CA ALA A 352 13.06 24.22 6.23
C ALA A 352 12.58 25.59 6.76
N GLY A 353 11.27 25.78 6.94
CA GLY A 353 10.69 27.01 7.47
C GLY A 353 10.55 28.13 6.45
N HIS A 354 10.69 27.83 5.16
CA HIS A 354 10.48 28.80 4.09
C HIS A 354 8.98 29.13 3.97
N LYS A 355 8.62 30.42 4.06
CA LYS A 355 7.29 30.92 3.70
C LYS A 355 7.37 31.53 2.30
N PRO A 356 6.48 31.17 1.36
CA PRO A 356 6.42 31.82 0.06
C PRO A 356 6.30 33.34 0.26
N CYS A 357 7.13 34.10 -0.43
CA CYS A 357 6.93 35.55 -0.50
C CYS A 357 5.68 35.83 -1.32
N ASP A 358 4.52 35.95 -0.68
CA ASP A 358 3.32 36.48 -1.32
C ASP A 358 3.63 37.89 -1.82
N GLY A 359 3.60 38.07 -3.15
CA GLY A 359 3.92 39.31 -3.85
C GLY A 359 3.02 40.52 -3.53
N ALA A 360 2.11 40.40 -2.55
CA ALA A 360 1.17 41.44 -2.16
C ALA A 360 1.57 42.24 -0.90
N SER A 361 2.60 41.83 -0.14
CA SER A 361 3.01 42.54 1.07
C SER A 361 4.40 43.16 0.94
N GLN A 362 4.50 44.24 0.15
CA GLN A 362 5.61 45.19 0.27
C GLN A 362 5.45 46.01 1.55
N ARG A 363 5.78 45.43 2.69
CA ARG A 363 6.21 46.18 3.87
C ARG A 363 7.40 45.47 4.47
N ASN A 364 8.56 46.13 4.33
CA ASN A 364 9.85 45.88 4.98
C ASN A 364 9.96 44.53 5.73
N PRO A 365 10.80 43.57 5.29
CA PRO A 365 11.04 42.39 6.10
C PRO A 365 11.62 42.88 7.43
N PRO A 366 10.99 42.59 8.58
CA PRO A 366 11.65 42.81 9.85
C PRO A 366 12.92 41.96 9.79
N LEU A 367 14.04 42.51 10.24
CA LEU A 367 15.26 41.76 10.53
C LEU A 367 14.93 40.73 11.63
N HIS A 368 14.25 39.65 11.25
CA HIS A 368 14.04 38.51 12.12
C HIS A 368 15.39 37.80 12.20
N CYS A 369 16.00 37.89 13.38
CA CYS A 369 17.07 36.98 13.78
C CYS A 369 16.57 35.56 13.46
N ALA A 370 17.22 34.86 12.52
CA ALA A 370 16.81 33.51 12.14
C ALA A 370 16.90 32.63 13.39
N VAL A 371 15.76 32.28 13.97
CA VAL A 371 15.71 31.34 15.08
C VAL A 371 16.22 30.01 14.54
N PRO A 372 17.28 29.42 15.14
CA PRO A 372 17.81 28.14 14.69
C PRO A 372 16.71 27.07 14.66
N LEU A 373 16.72 26.22 13.63
CA LEU A 373 15.78 25.11 13.54
C LEU A 373 15.84 24.20 14.77
N SER A 374 14.68 23.69 15.22
CA SER A 374 14.62 22.72 16.31
C SER A 374 15.31 21.40 15.92
N ALA A 375 15.76 20.62 16.91
CA ALA A 375 16.44 19.34 16.66
C ALA A 375 15.58 18.39 15.81
N SER A 376 14.28 18.28 16.12
CA SER A 376 13.31 17.50 15.34
C SER A 376 13.20 17.97 13.88
N LYS A 377 13.21 19.29 13.63
CA LYS A 377 13.20 19.82 12.26
C LYS A 377 14.50 19.53 11.50
N LYS A 378 15.65 19.56 12.19
CA LYS A 378 16.94 19.19 11.59
C LYS A 378 17.00 17.72 11.22
N GLU A 379 16.45 16.85 12.06
CA GLU A 379 16.33 15.40 11.79
C GLU A 379 15.40 15.13 10.59
N GLU A 380 14.25 15.80 10.53
CA GLU A 380 13.34 15.72 9.38
C GLU A 380 14.03 16.16 8.07
N LEU A 381 14.77 17.29 8.09
CA LEU A 381 15.53 17.74 6.93
C LEU A 381 16.63 16.75 6.53
N ALA A 382 17.31 16.15 7.50
CA ALA A 382 18.31 15.12 7.24
C ALA A 382 17.68 13.91 6.54
N ALA A 383 16.53 13.44 7.01
CA ALA A 383 15.81 12.34 6.40
C ALA A 383 15.35 12.66 4.96
N ARG A 384 14.95 13.90 4.67
CA ARG A 384 14.49 14.36 3.33
C ARG A 384 15.63 14.70 2.35
N THR A 385 16.83 14.93 2.85
CA THR A 385 17.99 15.37 2.02
C THR A 385 18.31 14.42 0.85
N PRO A 386 18.35 13.08 1.01
CA PRO A 386 18.65 12.17 -0.10
C PRO A 386 17.70 12.31 -1.30
N LEU A 387 16.41 12.54 -1.04
CA LEU A 387 15.41 12.71 -2.08
C LEU A 387 15.58 14.05 -2.82
N VAL A 388 15.91 15.12 -2.10
CA VAL A 388 16.24 16.42 -2.72
C VAL A 388 17.49 16.34 -3.58
N LEU A 389 18.53 15.65 -3.11
CA LEU A 389 19.74 15.45 -3.90
C LEU A 389 19.47 14.64 -5.18
N GLN A 390 18.57 13.65 -5.12
CA GLN A 390 18.10 12.94 -6.31
C GLN A 390 17.42 13.90 -7.28
N VAL A 391 16.51 14.76 -6.82
CA VAL A 391 15.87 15.78 -7.69
C VAL A 391 16.89 16.75 -8.29
N MET A 392 17.83 17.25 -7.49
CA MET A 392 18.88 18.15 -7.96
C MET A 392 19.74 17.50 -9.05
N LYS A 393 20.08 16.23 -8.88
CA LYS A 393 20.81 15.48 -9.90
C LYS A 393 20.00 15.40 -11.20
N LEU A 394 18.71 15.05 -11.12
CA LEU A 394 17.84 14.97 -12.30
C LEU A 394 17.76 16.29 -13.05
N LEU A 395 17.55 17.40 -12.33
CA LEU A 395 17.50 18.72 -12.94
C LEU A 395 18.85 19.11 -13.56
N GLY A 396 19.96 18.75 -12.92
CA GLY A 396 21.32 19.01 -13.41
C GLY A 396 21.73 18.19 -14.62
N ASP A 397 21.15 16.99 -14.79
CA ASP A 397 21.43 16.07 -15.90
C ASP A 397 20.61 16.43 -17.18
N LEU A 398 19.70 17.41 -17.11
CA LEU A 398 18.93 17.86 -18.27
C LEU A 398 19.79 18.58 -19.32
N GLU A 399 19.46 18.35 -20.59
CA GLU A 399 20.04 19.12 -21.70
C GLU A 399 19.72 20.61 -21.58
N ARG A 400 20.61 21.46 -22.11
CA ARG A 400 20.54 22.92 -21.94
C ARG A 400 19.19 23.51 -22.35
N ASP A 401 18.65 23.10 -23.49
CA ASP A 401 17.38 23.64 -23.98
C ASP A 401 16.18 23.14 -23.16
N SER A 402 16.22 21.89 -22.67
CA SER A 402 15.23 21.35 -21.73
C SER A 402 15.29 22.06 -20.39
N PHE A 403 16.49 22.26 -19.83
CA PHE A 403 16.68 23.02 -18.60
C PHE A 403 16.15 24.46 -18.73
N ARG A 404 16.41 25.11 -19.88
CA ARG A 404 15.92 26.47 -20.15
C ARG A 404 14.40 26.56 -20.15
N ARG A 405 13.70 25.52 -20.64
CA ARG A 405 12.23 25.46 -20.65
C ARG A 405 11.65 25.38 -19.24
N ILE A 406 12.27 24.63 -18.34
CA ILE A 406 11.77 24.43 -16.97
C ILE A 406 12.27 25.49 -15.98
N LEU A 407 13.30 26.25 -16.34
CA LEU A 407 13.94 27.24 -15.46
C LEU A 407 12.96 28.24 -14.83
N PRO A 408 11.94 28.79 -15.54
CA PRO A 408 10.99 29.71 -14.90
C PRO A 408 10.24 29.10 -13.71
N CYS A 409 9.96 27.80 -13.74
CA CYS A 409 9.25 27.10 -12.67
C CYS A 409 10.21 26.72 -11.52
N PHE A 410 11.42 26.26 -11.84
CA PHE A 410 12.36 25.75 -10.84
C PHE A 410 13.29 26.80 -10.25
N PHE A 411 13.55 27.92 -10.95
CA PHE A 411 14.45 28.96 -10.45
C PHE A 411 14.01 29.55 -9.10
N PRO A 412 12.72 29.88 -8.86
CA PRO A 412 12.27 30.31 -7.53
C PRO A 412 12.58 29.29 -6.45
N LEU A 413 12.30 28.01 -6.69
CA LEU A 413 12.56 26.92 -5.75
C LEU A 413 14.06 26.79 -5.43
N LEU A 414 14.92 26.84 -6.46
CA LEU A 414 16.38 26.80 -6.29
C LEU A 414 16.90 28.01 -5.51
N ALA A 415 16.35 29.20 -5.77
CA ALA A 415 16.71 30.42 -5.05
C ALA A 415 16.27 30.37 -3.58
N ASP A 416 15.07 29.84 -3.30
CA ASP A 416 14.57 29.68 -1.94
C ASP A 416 15.36 28.63 -1.16
N LEU A 417 15.83 27.57 -1.81
CA LEU A 417 16.71 26.58 -1.20
C LEU A 417 18.02 27.20 -0.72
N ILE A 418 18.62 28.14 -1.47
CA ILE A 418 19.83 28.86 -1.02
C ILE A 418 19.60 29.62 0.30
N ARG A 419 18.37 30.09 0.53
CA ARG A 419 18.00 30.92 1.68
C ARG A 419 17.65 30.10 2.93
N CYS A 420 17.57 28.78 2.81
CA CYS A 420 17.13 27.89 3.88
C CYS A 420 18.30 27.42 4.77
N GLU A 421 17.99 27.11 6.04
CA GLU A 421 18.90 26.31 6.88
C GLU A 421 18.75 24.83 6.49
N HIS A 422 19.87 24.14 6.26
CA HIS A 422 19.91 22.72 5.91
C HIS A 422 20.50 21.89 7.06
N SER A 423 20.24 20.59 7.04
CA SER A 423 20.88 19.64 7.97
C SER A 423 22.37 19.40 7.65
N SER A 424 22.76 19.45 6.37
CA SER A 424 24.12 19.24 5.87
C SER A 424 24.47 20.22 4.74
N GLY A 425 25.76 20.32 4.39
CA GLY A 425 26.23 21.14 3.26
C GLY A 425 26.01 20.50 1.87
N GLU A 426 25.42 19.31 1.80
CA GLU A 426 25.27 18.55 0.55
C GLU A 426 24.30 19.25 -0.42
N VAL A 427 23.18 19.76 0.11
CA VAL A 427 22.20 20.51 -0.69
C VAL A 427 22.84 21.77 -1.28
N GLN A 428 23.64 22.48 -0.49
CA GLN A 428 24.37 23.67 -0.95
C GLN A 428 25.39 23.32 -2.05
N HIS A 429 26.09 22.19 -1.91
CA HIS A 429 27.03 21.72 -2.92
C HIS A 429 26.33 21.34 -4.23
N ALA A 430 25.19 20.64 -4.15
CA ALA A 430 24.38 20.30 -5.32
C ALA A 430 23.80 21.54 -6.01
N LEU A 431 23.32 22.53 -5.25
CA LEU A 431 22.91 23.84 -5.79
C LEU A 431 24.07 24.52 -6.52
N TYR A 432 25.24 24.63 -5.88
CA TYR A 432 26.42 25.24 -6.48
C TYR A 432 26.74 24.60 -7.85
N ASN A 433 26.70 23.26 -7.92
CA ASN A 433 26.93 22.54 -9.17
C ASN A 433 25.91 22.90 -10.26
N ILE A 434 24.61 22.94 -9.96
CA ILE A 434 23.56 23.35 -10.91
C ILE A 434 23.75 24.79 -11.38
N PHE A 435 24.02 25.72 -10.45
CA PHE A 435 24.23 27.13 -10.80
C PHE A 435 25.46 27.31 -11.69
N GLN A 436 26.53 26.55 -11.44
CA GLN A 436 27.74 26.60 -12.24
C GLN A 436 27.60 25.94 -13.62
N SER A 437 26.96 24.77 -13.69
CA SER A 437 26.88 23.95 -14.90
C SER A 437 25.75 24.37 -15.84
N ALA A 438 24.59 24.76 -15.30
CA ALA A 438 23.37 24.97 -16.07
C ALA A 438 23.01 26.47 -16.19
N ILE A 439 23.04 27.22 -15.09
CA ILE A 439 22.56 28.61 -15.06
C ILE A 439 23.62 29.61 -15.56
N LEU A 440 24.86 29.52 -15.07
CA LEU A 440 25.93 30.47 -15.43
C LEU A 440 26.20 30.53 -16.94
N PRO A 441 26.23 29.41 -17.70
CA PRO A 441 26.39 29.46 -19.15
C PRO A 441 25.24 30.14 -19.88
N MET A 442 24.03 30.21 -19.31
CA MET A 442 22.89 30.89 -19.92
C MET A 442 22.94 32.41 -19.75
N ILE A 443 23.63 32.90 -18.71
CA ILE A 443 23.79 34.34 -18.43
C ILE A 443 24.97 34.94 -19.21
N ARG A 444 25.95 34.10 -19.59
CA ARG A 444 27.16 34.52 -20.34
C ARG A 444 26.97 34.62 -21.86
N VAL A 445 25.73 34.49 -22.34
CA VAL A 445 25.31 34.75 -23.73
C VAL A 445 24.68 36.13 -23.78
#